data_AF-A0A727TJP6-F1
#
_entry.id   AF-A0A727TJP6-F1
#
_cell.length_a   1.000
_cell.length_b   1.000
_cell.length_c   1.000
_cell.angle_alpha   90.00
_cell.angle_beta   90.00
_cell.angle_gamma   90.00
#
_symmetry.space_group_name_H-M   'P 1'
#
loop_
_entity.id
_entity.type
_entity.pdbx_description
1 polymer ?
#
loop_
_entity_poly.entity_id
_entity_poly.type
_entity_poly.pdbx_seq_one_letter_code
_entity_poly.pdbx_strand_id
1 'polypeptide(L)'
;MSTYTRPVMLLLCGLLLLTLAIAVLNTLVPLWLAQANLPTWQVGMVSSSYFTGNLVGTLFTGYLIKRIGFNRSYYLASLIFAAGCVGLGVMVGFWSWMSWRFIAGIGCAMIWVVVESALMCSGTSHNRGRLLAAYMMVYYVGTFLGQLLVSKVSGELLHVLPWVTGMILAGILPLLFTRIVNQQTEARYSTSISAMLKLRQARLGVNGCIISGIVLGSLYGLMPLYLKHQGMANASIGFWMAVLVSAGILGQWPMGRLADKFGRLLVLRVQVFVVILGSIAMLTQAAMAPALFILGAAGFTLYPVAMAWACEKVEHHQLVAMNQALLLSYTVGSLLGPSFTAMLMQNYSDNLLFIMIASVSFIYLLMLLRNAGQTPNPVAHI
;
A
#
# COMPACT_ATOMS: atom_id res chain seq x y z
N MET A 1 -9.41 -24.89 -23.34
CA MET A 1 -9.12 -25.21 -21.93
C MET A 1 -9.32 -23.96 -21.09
N SER A 2 -10.12 -24.04 -20.02
CA SER A 2 -10.41 -22.90 -19.13
C SER A 2 -9.10 -22.20 -18.74
N THR A 3 -9.03 -20.89 -18.98
CA THR A 3 -7.87 -20.04 -18.64
C THR A 3 -7.64 -20.00 -17.12
N TYR A 4 -8.64 -20.40 -16.33
CA TYR A 4 -8.61 -20.51 -14.88
C TYR A 4 -8.58 -21.99 -14.49
N THR A 5 -7.41 -22.49 -14.12
CA THR A 5 -7.27 -23.82 -13.52
C THR A 5 -7.78 -23.78 -12.07
N ARG A 6 -8.29 -24.90 -11.54
CA ARG A 6 -8.76 -25.00 -10.13
C ARG A 6 -7.75 -24.43 -9.11
N PRO A 7 -6.41 -24.64 -9.24
CA PRO A 7 -5.42 -24.04 -8.36
C PRO A 7 -5.44 -22.51 -8.36
N VAL A 8 -5.62 -21.90 -9.52
CA VAL A 8 -5.64 -20.44 -9.68
C VAL A 8 -6.89 -19.85 -9.02
N MET A 9 -8.06 -20.49 -9.18
CA MET A 9 -9.29 -20.03 -8.55
C MET A 9 -9.22 -20.11 -7.02
N LEU A 10 -8.64 -21.19 -6.48
CA LEU A 10 -8.42 -21.35 -5.04
C LEU A 10 -7.44 -20.31 -4.50
N LEU A 11 -6.39 -20.00 -5.25
CA LEU A 11 -5.39 -18.97 -4.91
C LEU A 11 -5.99 -17.56 -4.93
N LEU A 12 -6.83 -17.25 -5.92
CA LEU A 12 -7.57 -15.98 -5.97
C LEU A 12 -8.58 -15.86 -4.84
N CYS A 13 -9.29 -16.94 -4.48
CA CYS A 13 -10.20 -16.94 -3.33
C CYS A 13 -9.46 -16.69 -2.01
N GLY A 14 -8.33 -17.38 -1.79
CA GLY A 14 -7.49 -17.15 -0.62
C GLY A 14 -6.96 -15.72 -0.53
N LEU A 15 -6.52 -15.15 -1.67
CA LEU A 15 -6.12 -13.75 -1.76
C LEU A 15 -7.26 -12.79 -1.42
N LEU A 16 -8.48 -13.06 -1.88
CA LEU A 16 -9.64 -12.22 -1.58
C LEU A 16 -9.89 -12.15 -0.07
N LEU A 17 -9.94 -13.31 0.59
CA LEU A 17 -10.16 -13.40 2.03
C LEU A 17 -9.05 -12.69 2.82
N LEU A 18 -7.81 -12.87 2.38
CA LEU A 18 -6.65 -12.25 3.02
C LEU A 18 -6.64 -10.72 2.85
N THR A 19 -6.88 -10.22 1.64
CA THR A 19 -6.89 -8.77 1.37
C THR A 19 -8.04 -8.08 2.12
N LEU A 20 -9.19 -8.74 2.21
CA LEU A 20 -10.32 -8.30 3.01
C LEU A 20 -9.96 -8.21 4.50
N ALA A 21 -9.34 -9.24 5.07
CA ALA A 21 -8.86 -9.24 6.46
C ALA A 21 -7.85 -8.10 6.73
N ILE A 22 -6.88 -7.91 5.83
CA ILE A 22 -5.87 -6.84 5.94
C ILE A 22 -6.52 -5.44 5.89
N ALA A 23 -7.45 -5.23 4.96
CA ALA A 23 -8.14 -3.94 4.81
C ALA A 23 -8.94 -3.59 6.08
N VAL A 24 -9.62 -4.57 6.67
CA VAL A 24 -10.34 -4.41 7.93
C VAL A 24 -9.38 -4.04 9.08
N LEU A 25 -8.28 -4.79 9.23
CA LEU A 25 -7.29 -4.54 10.28
C LEU A 25 -6.61 -3.17 10.15
N ASN A 26 -6.28 -2.74 8.93
CA ASN A 26 -5.63 -1.45 8.71
C ASN A 26 -6.47 -0.27 9.19
N THR A 27 -7.81 -0.36 9.09
CA THR A 27 -8.72 0.70 9.52
C THR A 27 -9.09 0.57 11.00
N LEU A 28 -9.33 -0.65 11.48
CA LEU A 28 -9.76 -0.87 12.86
C LEU A 28 -8.64 -0.70 13.89
N VAL A 29 -7.39 -1.04 13.56
CA VAL A 29 -6.27 -0.89 14.51
C VAL A 29 -6.11 0.55 15.00
N PRO A 30 -6.05 1.58 14.13
CA PRO A 30 -6.05 2.97 14.59
C PRO A 30 -7.27 3.35 15.44
N LEU A 31 -8.45 2.82 15.11
CA LEU A 31 -9.69 3.09 15.86
C LEU A 31 -9.69 2.44 17.25
N TRP A 32 -9.15 1.22 17.37
CA TRP A 32 -9.00 0.54 18.65
C TRP A 32 -8.00 1.23 19.56
N LEU A 33 -6.87 1.69 19.00
CA LEU A 33 -5.88 2.48 19.75
C LEU A 33 -6.49 3.80 20.26
N ALA A 34 -7.33 4.45 19.44
CA ALA A 34 -8.07 5.64 19.84
C ALA A 34 -9.08 5.35 20.95
N GLN A 35 -9.84 4.25 20.85
CA GLN A 35 -10.78 3.81 21.90
C GLN A 35 -10.07 3.42 23.21
N ALA A 36 -8.85 2.90 23.12
CA ALA A 36 -7.99 2.62 24.27
C ALA A 36 -7.38 3.89 24.89
N ASN A 37 -7.80 5.08 24.45
CA ASN A 37 -7.30 6.39 24.89
C ASN A 37 -5.77 6.53 24.76
N LEU A 38 -5.16 5.84 23.79
CA LEU A 38 -3.74 6.00 23.51
C LEU A 38 -3.50 7.30 22.73
N PRO A 39 -2.40 8.00 23.02
CA PRO A 39 -2.11 9.28 22.38
C PRO A 39 -1.82 9.11 20.89
N THR A 40 -2.17 10.12 20.08
CA THR A 40 -2.10 10.06 18.61
C THR A 40 -0.73 9.65 18.07
N TRP A 41 0.37 10.13 18.67
CA TRP A 41 1.74 9.74 18.25
C TRP A 41 1.97 8.22 18.31
N GLN A 42 1.36 7.53 19.28
CA GLN A 42 1.45 6.07 19.40
C GLN A 42 0.68 5.39 18.27
N VAL A 43 -0.48 5.93 17.88
CA VAL A 43 -1.24 5.45 16.71
C VAL A 43 -0.40 5.58 15.43
N GLY A 44 0.25 6.72 15.25
CA GLY A 44 1.18 6.96 14.15
C GLY A 44 2.33 5.96 14.13
N MET A 45 2.97 5.70 15.27
CA MET A 45 4.05 4.72 15.39
C MET A 45 3.61 3.29 15.09
N VAL A 46 2.42 2.87 15.57
CA VAL A 46 1.87 1.54 15.27
C VAL A 46 1.59 1.42 13.77
N SER A 47 1.00 2.43 13.13
CA SER A 47 0.80 2.47 11.68
C SER A 47 2.13 2.41 10.91
N SER A 48 3.14 3.15 11.35
CA SER A 48 4.49 3.10 10.76
C SER A 48 5.15 1.72 10.90
N SER A 49 4.99 1.07 12.06
CA SER A 49 5.55 -0.27 12.32
C SER A 49 5.02 -1.34 11.37
N TYR A 50 3.76 -1.23 10.95
CA TYR A 50 3.18 -2.09 9.92
C TYR A 50 3.93 -1.95 8.59
N PHE A 51 4.19 -0.72 8.14
CA PHE A 51 4.93 -0.46 6.91
C PHE A 51 6.41 -0.91 7.02
N THR A 52 7.03 -0.75 8.19
CA THR A 52 8.38 -1.30 8.45
C THR A 52 8.39 -2.81 8.31
N GLY A 53 7.43 -3.49 8.94
CA GLY A 53 7.28 -4.94 8.83
C GLY A 53 7.08 -5.36 7.38
N ASN A 54 6.27 -4.60 6.64
CA ASN A 54 6.01 -4.87 5.23
C ASN A 54 7.29 -4.80 4.37
N LEU A 55 8.14 -3.81 4.60
CA LEU A 55 9.45 -3.70 3.96
C LEU A 55 10.35 -4.90 4.27
N VAL A 56 10.52 -5.21 5.56
CA VAL A 56 11.37 -6.32 6.02
C VAL A 56 10.89 -7.64 5.44
N GLY A 57 9.58 -7.89 5.47
CA GLY A 57 8.97 -9.07 4.89
C GLY A 57 9.25 -9.18 3.38
N THR A 58 9.05 -8.10 2.62
CA THR A 58 9.30 -8.09 1.17
C THR A 58 10.75 -8.48 0.83
N LEU A 59 11.72 -7.90 1.55
CA LEU A 59 13.15 -8.19 1.36
C LEU A 59 13.51 -9.62 1.74
N PHE A 60 12.95 -10.13 2.83
CA PHE A 60 13.25 -11.46 3.34
C PHE A 60 12.59 -12.58 2.53
N THR A 61 11.43 -12.30 1.93
CA THR A 61 10.64 -13.31 1.20
C THR A 61 11.42 -13.96 0.07
N GLY A 62 12.16 -13.18 -0.71
CA GLY A 62 12.93 -13.71 -1.84
C GLY A 62 14.01 -14.71 -1.40
N TYR A 63 14.64 -14.48 -0.25
CA TYR A 63 15.59 -15.42 0.34
C TYR A 63 14.90 -16.69 0.83
N LEU A 64 13.77 -16.52 1.51
CA LEU A 64 13.01 -17.64 2.07
C LEU A 64 12.47 -18.57 0.99
N ILE A 65 11.89 -18.02 -0.09
CA ILE A 65 11.41 -18.81 -1.24
C ILE A 65 12.53 -19.67 -1.83
N LYS A 66 13.75 -19.12 -1.94
CA LYS A 66 14.91 -19.88 -2.44
C LYS A 66 15.36 -21.00 -1.51
N ARG A 67 15.29 -20.79 -0.19
CA ARG A 67 15.76 -21.75 0.83
C ARG A 67 14.78 -22.90 1.07
N ILE A 68 13.50 -22.59 1.27
CA ILE A 68 12.50 -23.58 1.73
C ILE A 68 11.40 -23.86 0.70
N GLY A 69 11.42 -23.19 -0.46
CA GLY A 69 10.44 -23.35 -1.52
C GLY A 69 9.16 -22.53 -1.32
N PHE A 70 8.35 -22.44 -2.39
CA PHE A 70 7.14 -21.62 -2.46
C PHE A 70 6.10 -21.98 -1.40
N ASN A 71 5.65 -23.24 -1.35
CA ASN A 71 4.56 -23.65 -0.46
C ASN A 71 4.93 -23.48 1.02
N ARG A 72 6.16 -23.83 1.43
CA ARG A 72 6.58 -23.67 2.83
C ARG A 72 6.74 -22.20 3.22
N SER A 73 7.23 -21.36 2.30
CA SER A 73 7.30 -19.92 2.52
C SER A 73 5.92 -19.31 2.71
N TYR A 74 4.92 -19.78 1.95
CA TYR A 74 3.53 -19.36 2.11
C TYR A 74 2.99 -19.74 3.50
N TYR A 75 3.14 -20.99 3.92
CA TYR A 75 2.65 -21.44 5.23
C TYR A 75 3.29 -20.67 6.38
N LEU A 76 4.59 -20.39 6.28
CA LEU A 76 5.29 -19.59 7.27
C LEU A 76 4.76 -18.15 7.29
N ALA A 77 4.59 -17.52 6.11
CA ALA A 77 4.05 -16.17 5.99
C ALA A 77 2.65 -16.05 6.60
N SER A 78 1.78 -17.01 6.29
CA SER A 78 0.44 -17.14 6.80
C SER A 78 0.39 -17.35 8.32
N LEU A 79 1.27 -18.21 8.85
CA LEU A 79 1.39 -18.43 10.29
C LEU A 79 1.86 -17.18 11.02
N ILE A 80 2.87 -16.48 10.48
CA ILE A 80 3.37 -15.21 11.01
C ILE A 80 2.25 -14.16 11.02
N PHE A 81 1.49 -14.07 9.92
CA PHE A 81 0.38 -13.11 9.83
C PHE A 81 -0.73 -13.43 10.83
N ALA A 82 -1.15 -14.70 10.93
CA ALA A 82 -2.16 -15.15 11.88
C ALA A 82 -1.72 -14.93 13.33
N ALA A 83 -0.47 -15.26 13.67
CA ALA A 83 0.11 -15.00 14.99
C ALA A 83 0.13 -13.49 15.31
N GLY A 84 0.48 -12.65 14.34
CA GLY A 84 0.39 -11.19 14.45
C GLY A 84 -1.03 -10.72 14.76
N CYS A 85 -2.03 -11.27 14.07
CA CYS A 85 -3.43 -10.92 14.30
C CYS A 85 -3.93 -11.35 15.67
N VAL A 86 -3.65 -12.60 16.08
CA VAL A 86 -4.03 -13.10 17.41
C VAL A 86 -3.33 -12.32 18.52
N GLY A 87 -2.05 -12.02 18.35
CA GLY A 87 -1.26 -11.23 19.32
C GLY A 87 -1.82 -9.83 19.56
N LEU A 88 -2.35 -9.17 18.51
CA LEU A 88 -3.05 -7.88 18.64
C LEU A 88 -4.29 -7.95 19.56
N GLY A 89 -4.93 -9.12 19.67
CA GLY A 89 -6.14 -9.31 20.48
C GLY A 89 -5.87 -9.74 21.92
N VAL A 90 -4.77 -10.47 22.17
CA VAL A 90 -4.49 -11.06 23.48
C VAL A 90 -3.70 -10.11 24.40
N MET A 91 -2.82 -9.28 23.84
CA MET A 91 -1.90 -8.45 24.62
C MET A 91 -2.18 -6.96 24.47
N VAL A 92 -2.67 -6.34 25.54
CA VAL A 92 -3.01 -4.91 25.58
C VAL A 92 -1.79 -4.10 26.01
N GLY A 93 -1.38 -3.12 25.19
CA GLY A 93 -0.29 -2.18 25.51
C GLY A 93 0.46 -1.69 24.26
N PHE A 94 0.97 -0.46 24.32
CA PHE A 94 1.63 0.19 23.17
C PHE A 94 2.73 -0.66 22.51
N TRP A 95 3.69 -1.15 23.30
CA TRP A 95 4.80 -1.96 22.79
C TRP A 95 4.34 -3.28 22.18
N SER A 96 3.34 -3.91 22.80
CA SER A 96 2.71 -5.13 22.29
C SER A 96 2.07 -4.87 20.92
N TRP A 97 1.25 -3.82 20.81
CA TRP A 97 0.58 -3.45 19.57
C TRP A 97 1.59 -3.15 18.47
N MET A 98 2.66 -2.40 18.77
CA MET A 98 3.72 -2.11 17.83
C MET A 98 4.44 -3.38 17.35
N SER A 99 4.83 -4.29 18.25
CA SER A 99 5.52 -5.54 17.90
C SER A 99 4.64 -6.48 17.07
N TRP A 100 3.40 -6.71 17.50
CA TRP A 100 2.48 -7.59 16.76
C TRP A 100 2.06 -7.00 15.41
N ARG A 101 1.96 -5.67 15.32
CA ARG A 101 1.70 -4.99 14.05
C ARG A 101 2.88 -5.08 13.09
N PHE A 102 4.10 -5.00 13.59
CA PHE A 102 5.32 -5.27 12.81
C PHE A 102 5.35 -6.72 12.29
N ILE A 103 5.05 -7.70 13.14
CA ILE A 103 4.97 -9.13 12.77
C ILE A 103 3.87 -9.35 11.71
N ALA A 104 2.69 -8.74 11.89
CA ALA A 104 1.62 -8.77 10.90
C ALA A 104 2.05 -8.10 9.57
N GLY A 105 2.82 -7.02 9.62
CA GLY A 105 3.40 -6.40 8.43
C GLY A 105 4.31 -7.36 7.65
N ILE A 106 5.20 -8.08 8.36
CA ILE A 106 6.10 -9.08 7.75
C ILE A 106 5.28 -10.18 7.07
N GLY A 107 4.31 -10.77 7.78
CA GLY A 107 3.48 -11.84 7.24
C GLY A 107 2.69 -11.39 6.01
N CYS A 108 2.09 -10.20 6.06
CA CYS A 108 1.35 -9.63 4.93
C CYS A 108 2.21 -9.50 3.68
N ALA A 109 3.41 -8.91 3.80
CA ALA A 109 4.33 -8.73 2.68
C ALA A 109 4.71 -10.05 2.02
N MET A 110 5.06 -11.02 2.87
CA MET A 110 5.47 -12.34 2.44
C MET A 110 4.36 -13.03 1.66
N ILE A 111 3.12 -12.91 2.12
CA ILE A 111 1.96 -13.48 1.42
C ILE A 111 1.79 -12.83 0.04
N TRP A 112 1.84 -11.50 -0.08
CA TRP A 112 1.73 -10.83 -1.37
C TRP A 112 2.83 -11.25 -2.34
N VAL A 113 4.09 -11.22 -1.92
CA VAL A 113 5.23 -11.58 -2.77
C VAL A 113 5.14 -13.04 -3.21
N VAL A 114 4.76 -13.95 -2.31
CA VAL A 114 4.60 -15.38 -2.64
C VAL A 114 3.44 -15.59 -3.61
N VAL A 115 2.28 -14.97 -3.39
CA VAL A 115 1.10 -15.08 -4.25
C VAL A 115 1.37 -14.51 -5.65
N GLU A 116 1.98 -13.34 -5.73
CA GLU A 116 2.34 -12.70 -7.01
C GLU A 116 3.32 -13.57 -7.78
N SER A 117 4.36 -14.07 -7.11
CA SER A 117 5.35 -14.98 -7.73
C SER A 117 4.72 -16.31 -8.16
N ALA A 118 3.80 -16.86 -7.37
CA ALA A 118 3.03 -18.08 -7.67
C ALA A 118 2.17 -17.92 -8.94
N LEU A 119 1.47 -16.80 -9.07
CA LEU A 119 0.68 -16.45 -10.26
C LEU A 119 1.55 -16.32 -11.50
N MET A 120 2.72 -15.67 -11.37
CA MET A 120 3.66 -15.48 -12.46
C MET A 120 4.27 -16.81 -12.96
N CYS A 121 4.57 -17.74 -12.05
CA CYS A 121 5.05 -19.08 -12.39
C CYS A 121 3.96 -19.96 -13.00
N SER A 122 2.70 -19.81 -12.58
CA SER A 122 1.58 -20.62 -13.08
C SER A 122 1.06 -20.19 -14.46
N GLY A 123 1.38 -18.96 -14.89
CA GLY A 123 0.95 -18.41 -16.17
C GLY A 123 1.93 -18.70 -17.31
N THR A 124 1.41 -19.17 -18.45
CA THR A 124 2.12 -19.17 -19.74
C THR A 124 2.24 -17.73 -20.28
N SER A 125 3.25 -17.45 -21.12
CA SER A 125 3.54 -16.11 -21.67
C SER A 125 2.30 -15.39 -22.26
N HIS A 126 1.34 -16.16 -22.80
CA HIS A 126 0.11 -15.63 -23.38
C HIS A 126 -0.99 -15.29 -22.34
N ASN A 127 -0.99 -15.97 -21.18
CA ASN A 127 -2.05 -15.85 -20.16
C ASN A 127 -1.63 -15.05 -18.91
N ARG A 128 -0.33 -14.76 -18.74
CA ARG A 128 0.21 -14.00 -17.58
C ARG A 128 -0.52 -12.66 -17.37
N GLY A 129 -0.77 -11.91 -18.43
CA GLY A 129 -1.48 -10.63 -18.32
C GLY A 129 -2.91 -10.76 -17.81
N ARG A 130 -3.64 -11.81 -18.23
CA ARG A 130 -5.02 -12.06 -17.75
C ARG A 130 -5.04 -12.51 -16.28
N LEU A 131 -4.07 -13.32 -15.88
CA LEU A 131 -3.89 -13.76 -14.49
C LEU A 131 -3.55 -12.58 -13.56
N LEU A 132 -2.64 -11.70 -13.99
CA LEU A 132 -2.30 -10.49 -13.26
C LEU A 132 -3.49 -9.52 -13.16
N ALA A 133 -4.28 -9.38 -14.23
CA ALA A 133 -5.50 -8.57 -14.21
C ALA A 133 -6.55 -9.13 -13.25
N ALA A 134 -6.77 -10.45 -13.23
CA ALA A 134 -7.66 -11.11 -12.29
C ALA A 134 -7.18 -10.94 -10.84
N TYR A 135 -5.86 -11.06 -10.60
CA TYR A 135 -5.24 -10.78 -9.30
C TYR A 135 -5.53 -9.35 -8.82
N MET A 136 -5.30 -8.35 -9.67
CA MET A 136 -5.56 -6.94 -9.31
C MET A 136 -7.03 -6.68 -9.06
N MET A 137 -7.93 -7.27 -9.87
CA MET A 137 -9.37 -7.14 -9.66
C MET A 137 -9.79 -7.72 -8.30
N VAL A 138 -9.31 -8.90 -7.95
CA VAL A 138 -9.58 -9.53 -6.65
C VAL A 138 -9.02 -8.70 -5.50
N TYR A 139 -7.80 -8.16 -5.65
CA TYR A 139 -7.19 -7.28 -4.67
C TYR A 139 -8.03 -6.02 -4.42
N TYR A 140 -8.50 -5.37 -5.49
CA TYR A 140 -9.35 -4.18 -5.41
C TYR A 140 -10.73 -4.44 -4.83
N VAL A 141 -11.38 -5.52 -5.28
CA VAL A 141 -12.67 -5.95 -4.73
C VAL A 141 -12.52 -6.31 -3.25
N GLY A 142 -11.48 -7.06 -2.88
CA GLY A 142 -11.21 -7.44 -1.49
C GLY A 142 -10.95 -6.24 -0.59
N THR A 143 -10.16 -5.26 -1.07
CA THR A 143 -9.89 -4.04 -0.30
C THR A 143 -11.15 -3.19 -0.14
N PHE A 144 -11.95 -3.02 -1.20
CA PHE A 144 -13.21 -2.28 -1.13
C PHE A 144 -14.23 -2.95 -0.22
N LEU A 145 -14.45 -4.26 -0.36
CA LEU A 145 -15.33 -5.04 0.51
C LEU A 145 -14.86 -5.03 1.95
N GLY A 146 -13.54 -5.09 2.20
CA GLY A 146 -12.97 -4.98 3.54
C GLY A 146 -13.31 -3.64 4.20
N GLN A 147 -13.18 -2.51 3.48
CA GLN A 147 -13.57 -1.21 4.02
C GLN A 147 -15.10 -1.11 4.26
N LEU A 148 -15.92 -1.68 3.38
CA LEU A 148 -17.38 -1.75 3.60
C LEU A 148 -17.77 -2.63 4.79
N LEU A 149 -17.01 -3.70 5.05
CA LEU A 149 -17.22 -4.54 6.23
C LEU A 149 -16.93 -3.78 7.51
N VAL A 150 -15.89 -2.93 7.53
CA VAL A 150 -15.65 -2.02 8.68
C VAL A 150 -16.87 -1.14 8.94
N SER A 151 -17.61 -0.75 7.90
CA SER A 151 -18.84 0.03 8.05
C SER A 151 -20.00 -0.74 8.69
N LYS A 152 -20.03 -2.07 8.59
CA LYS A 152 -21.14 -2.92 9.05
C LYS A 152 -20.84 -3.69 10.33
N VAL A 153 -19.58 -4.00 10.59
CA VAL A 153 -19.16 -4.80 11.74
C VAL A 153 -19.06 -3.90 12.98
N SER A 154 -19.48 -4.42 14.14
CA SER A 154 -19.28 -3.74 15.42
C SER A 154 -17.80 -3.46 15.63
N GLY A 155 -17.44 -2.24 16.02
CA GLY A 155 -16.04 -1.84 16.21
C GLY A 155 -15.34 -2.53 17.39
N GLU A 156 -15.97 -3.52 18.02
CA GLU A 156 -15.47 -4.19 19.21
C GLU A 156 -14.41 -5.24 18.87
N LEU A 157 -13.23 -5.07 19.46
CA LEU A 157 -12.06 -5.92 19.26
C LEU A 157 -12.37 -7.42 19.39
N LEU A 158 -13.15 -7.81 20.41
CA LEU A 158 -13.46 -9.22 20.71
C LEU A 158 -14.38 -9.89 19.68
N HIS A 159 -15.19 -9.14 18.93
CA HIS A 159 -16.07 -9.69 17.90
C HIS A 159 -15.39 -9.77 16.53
N VAL A 160 -14.55 -8.79 16.20
CA VAL A 160 -13.93 -8.72 14.88
C VAL A 160 -12.73 -9.64 14.75
N LEU A 161 -11.91 -9.72 15.80
CA LEU A 161 -10.60 -10.37 15.71
C LEU A 161 -10.71 -11.89 15.46
N PRO A 162 -11.61 -12.66 16.11
CA PRO A 162 -11.84 -14.06 15.79
C PRO A 162 -12.32 -14.28 14.34
N TRP A 163 -13.21 -13.40 13.86
CA TRP A 163 -13.73 -13.47 12.49
C TRP A 163 -12.64 -13.21 11.45
N VAL A 164 -11.83 -12.16 11.65
CA VAL A 164 -10.69 -11.82 10.79
C VAL A 164 -9.66 -12.96 10.79
N THR A 165 -9.32 -13.51 11.96
CA THR A 165 -8.41 -14.66 12.04
C THR A 165 -9.01 -15.90 11.36
N GLY A 166 -10.32 -16.13 11.48
CA GLY A 166 -11.03 -17.20 10.81
C GLY A 166 -11.01 -17.06 9.29
N MET A 167 -11.17 -15.84 8.76
CA MET A 167 -11.05 -15.58 7.32
C MET A 167 -9.63 -15.77 6.80
N ILE A 168 -8.61 -15.39 7.58
CA ILE A 168 -7.21 -15.63 7.25
C ILE A 168 -6.95 -17.14 7.18
N LEU A 169 -7.37 -17.89 8.22
CA LEU A 169 -7.25 -19.35 8.26
C LEU A 169 -8.01 -20.04 7.12
N ALA A 170 -9.22 -19.56 6.81
CA ALA A 170 -10.01 -20.03 5.68
C ALA A 170 -9.37 -19.67 4.32
N GLY A 171 -8.67 -18.55 4.21
CA GLY A 171 -7.92 -18.16 3.00
C GLY A 171 -6.65 -18.98 2.80
N ILE A 172 -6.09 -19.54 3.88
CA ILE A 172 -4.91 -20.42 3.85
C ILE A 172 -5.29 -21.84 3.38
N LEU A 173 -6.50 -22.31 3.72
CA LEU A 173 -6.94 -23.69 3.49
C LEU A 173 -6.89 -24.14 2.00
N PRO A 174 -7.37 -23.34 1.03
CA PRO A 174 -7.34 -23.69 -0.40
C PRO A 174 -5.91 -23.80 -0.96
N LEU A 175 -4.98 -23.04 -0.37
CA LEU A 175 -3.60 -22.89 -0.82
C LEU A 175 -2.67 -23.98 -0.31
N LEU A 176 -3.08 -24.72 0.73
CA LEU A 176 -2.40 -25.94 1.20
C LEU A 176 -2.35 -27.05 0.13
N PHE A 177 -3.35 -27.07 -0.78
CA PHE A 177 -3.51 -28.13 -1.77
C PHE A 177 -2.90 -27.80 -3.13
N THR A 178 -2.46 -26.55 -3.36
CA THR A 178 -1.86 -26.14 -4.63
C THR A 178 -0.35 -26.31 -4.62
N ARG A 179 0.17 -27.32 -5.35
CA ARG A 179 1.61 -27.47 -5.61
C ARG A 179 2.00 -26.67 -6.84
N ILE A 180 2.77 -25.61 -6.66
CA ILE A 180 3.36 -24.86 -7.77
C ILE A 180 4.78 -25.42 -7.98
N VAL A 181 4.97 -26.08 -9.12
CA VAL A 181 6.26 -26.65 -9.53
C VAL A 181 7.14 -25.51 -10.04
N ASN A 182 8.36 -25.47 -9.54
CA ASN A 182 9.29 -24.38 -9.80
C ASN A 182 10.08 -24.62 -11.10
N GLN A 183 10.14 -23.61 -11.98
CA GLN A 183 11.26 -23.45 -12.91
C GLN A 183 12.18 -22.38 -12.33
N GLN A 184 13.40 -22.80 -12.02
CA GLN A 184 14.45 -21.97 -11.45
C GLN A 184 14.64 -20.72 -12.32
N THR A 185 14.51 -19.52 -11.73
CA THR A 185 14.97 -18.30 -12.38
C THR A 185 16.25 -17.84 -11.70
N GLU A 186 17.29 -17.78 -12.53
CA GLU A 186 18.69 -17.60 -12.20
C GLU A 186 18.99 -16.33 -11.40
N ALA A 187 20.16 -16.37 -10.74
CA ALA A 187 20.78 -15.28 -10.02
C ALA A 187 20.89 -14.04 -10.93
N ARG A 188 20.33 -12.91 -10.48
CA ARG A 188 20.46 -11.63 -11.19
C ARG A 188 21.52 -10.77 -10.52
N TYR A 189 22.42 -10.26 -11.35
CA TYR A 189 23.56 -9.41 -11.01
C TYR A 189 23.22 -8.33 -9.98
N SER A 190 24.07 -8.25 -8.96
CA SER A 190 24.01 -7.25 -7.89
C SER A 190 24.43 -5.88 -8.45
N THR A 191 23.46 -5.12 -8.95
CA THR A 191 23.63 -3.67 -9.05
C THR A 191 23.26 -3.05 -7.70
N SER A 192 24.13 -2.19 -7.19
CA SER A 192 23.97 -1.63 -5.84
C SER A 192 22.77 -0.68 -5.76
N ILE A 193 21.86 -0.95 -4.83
CA ILE A 193 20.70 -0.07 -4.50
C ILE A 193 21.18 1.35 -4.17
N SER A 194 22.34 1.49 -3.51
CA SER A 194 22.89 2.80 -3.14
C SER A 194 23.36 3.61 -4.36
N ALA A 195 23.78 2.94 -5.43
CA ALA A 195 24.11 3.60 -6.70
C ALA A 195 22.84 4.15 -7.37
N MET A 196 21.74 3.38 -7.32
CA MET A 196 20.45 3.79 -7.90
C MET A 196 19.84 4.99 -7.17
N LEU A 197 19.92 5.04 -5.84
CA LEU A 197 19.44 6.20 -5.05
C LEU A 197 20.20 7.50 -5.35
N LYS A 198 21.46 7.40 -5.80
CA LYS A 198 22.32 8.57 -6.08
C LYS A 198 22.17 9.11 -7.51
N LEU A 199 21.53 8.36 -8.41
CA LEU A 199 21.34 8.73 -9.82
C LEU A 199 20.60 10.06 -9.97
N ARG A 200 21.29 11.08 -10.47
CA ARG A 200 20.75 12.44 -10.64
C ARG A 200 19.50 12.46 -11.51
N GLN A 201 19.47 11.66 -12.57
CA GLN A 201 18.35 11.56 -13.50
C GLN A 201 17.11 10.93 -12.88
N ALA A 202 17.27 10.09 -11.86
CA ALA A 202 16.16 9.39 -11.23
C ALA A 202 15.68 10.03 -9.91
N ARG A 203 16.34 11.10 -9.44
CA ARG A 203 16.04 11.78 -8.17
C ARG A 203 14.60 12.26 -8.04
N LEU A 204 13.96 12.75 -9.11
CA LEU A 204 12.57 13.20 -9.01
C LEU A 204 11.63 12.02 -8.74
N GLY A 205 11.84 10.87 -9.39
CA GLY A 205 11.06 9.66 -9.15
C GLY A 205 11.30 9.10 -7.75
N VAL A 206 12.56 9.09 -7.28
CA VAL A 206 12.90 8.72 -5.89
C VAL A 206 12.18 9.61 -4.89
N ASN A 207 12.27 10.95 -5.05
CA ASN A 207 11.58 11.90 -4.17
C ASN A 207 10.06 11.75 -4.27
N GLY A 208 9.52 11.50 -5.47
CA GLY A 208 8.10 11.21 -5.67
C GLY A 208 7.64 9.94 -4.95
N CYS A 209 8.47 8.90 -4.92
CA CYS A 209 8.20 7.69 -4.13
C CYS A 209 8.23 7.97 -2.62
N ILE A 210 9.19 8.75 -2.11
CA ILE A 210 9.20 9.17 -0.69
C ILE A 210 7.92 9.95 -0.36
N ILE A 211 7.57 10.92 -1.20
CA ILE A 211 6.45 11.82 -0.96
C ILE A 211 5.12 11.09 -1.09
N SER A 212 4.95 10.22 -2.08
CA SER A 212 3.79 9.33 -2.14
C SER A 212 3.71 8.40 -0.94
N GLY A 213 4.84 7.91 -0.41
CA GLY A 213 4.90 7.17 0.85
C GLY A 213 4.37 7.98 2.03
N ILE A 214 4.79 9.24 2.17
CA ILE A 214 4.31 10.14 3.22
C ILE A 214 2.80 10.38 3.08
N VAL A 215 2.33 10.70 1.88
CA VAL A 215 0.92 11.00 1.61
C VAL A 215 0.05 9.77 1.84
N LEU A 216 0.40 8.62 1.25
CA LEU A 216 -0.38 7.39 1.38
C LEU A 216 -0.30 6.80 2.77
N GLY A 217 0.88 6.79 3.39
CA GLY A 217 1.03 6.35 4.77
C GLY A 217 0.15 7.17 5.71
N SER A 218 0.16 8.50 5.58
CA SER A 218 -0.61 9.40 6.46
C SER A 218 -2.12 9.29 6.18
N LEU A 219 -2.54 9.25 4.91
CA LEU A 219 -3.95 9.03 4.55
C LEU A 219 -4.44 7.68 5.05
N TYR A 220 -3.73 6.58 4.79
CA TYR A 220 -4.21 5.25 5.17
C TYR A 220 -4.12 5.01 6.69
N GLY A 221 -3.08 5.52 7.33
CA GLY A 221 -2.77 5.26 8.74
C GLY A 221 -3.46 6.20 9.73
N LEU A 222 -3.79 7.43 9.33
CA LEU A 222 -4.33 8.47 10.23
C LEU A 222 -5.70 9.01 9.81
N MET A 223 -6.17 8.80 8.58
CA MET A 223 -7.52 9.23 8.18
C MET A 223 -8.62 8.62 9.08
N PRO A 224 -8.59 7.32 9.44
CA PRO A 224 -9.60 6.77 10.34
C PRO A 224 -9.64 7.48 11.69
N LEU A 225 -8.47 7.86 12.21
CA LEU A 225 -8.33 8.60 13.46
C LEU A 225 -8.87 10.04 13.33
N TYR A 226 -8.53 10.73 12.24
CA TYR A 226 -9.06 12.06 11.93
C TYR A 226 -10.59 12.06 11.90
N LEU A 227 -11.19 11.12 11.17
CA LEU A 227 -12.65 10.99 11.07
C LEU A 227 -13.27 10.65 12.43
N LYS A 228 -12.56 9.90 13.28
CA LYS A 228 -13.02 9.60 14.64
C LYS A 228 -13.02 10.83 15.55
N HIS A 229 -11.97 11.66 15.49
CA HIS A 229 -11.92 12.92 16.25
C HIS A 229 -12.98 13.93 15.81
N GLN A 230 -13.42 13.88 14.55
CA GLN A 230 -14.59 14.63 14.08
C GLN A 230 -15.93 14.12 14.66
N GLY A 231 -15.92 13.12 15.54
CA GLY A 231 -17.12 12.59 16.19
C GLY A 231 -17.91 11.59 15.35
N MET A 232 -17.34 11.09 14.24
CA MET A 232 -18.05 10.13 13.39
C MET A 232 -18.20 8.76 14.04
N ALA A 233 -19.34 8.13 13.79
CA ALA A 233 -19.58 6.73 14.14
C ALA A 233 -18.62 5.81 13.34
N ASN A 234 -18.21 4.69 13.93
CA ASN A 234 -17.28 3.73 13.30
C ASN A 234 -17.79 3.24 11.94
N ALA A 235 -19.12 3.09 11.81
CA ALA A 235 -19.78 2.73 10.56
C ALA A 235 -19.47 3.74 9.43
N SER A 236 -19.65 5.04 9.71
CA SER A 236 -19.39 6.12 8.76
C SER A 236 -17.90 6.20 8.38
N ILE A 237 -16.99 5.91 9.32
CA ILE A 237 -15.55 5.89 9.06
C ILE A 237 -15.19 4.81 8.02
N GLY A 238 -15.74 3.60 8.18
CA GLY A 238 -15.57 2.52 7.20
C GLY A 238 -16.06 2.91 5.80
N PHE A 239 -17.22 3.58 5.72
CA PHE A 239 -17.76 4.07 4.46
C PHE A 239 -16.84 5.11 3.80
N TRP A 240 -16.36 6.11 4.54
CA TRP A 240 -15.46 7.14 4.00
C TRP A 240 -14.10 6.58 3.57
N MET A 241 -13.57 5.60 4.30
CA MET A 241 -12.37 4.86 3.88
C MET A 241 -12.63 4.03 2.62
N ALA A 242 -13.81 3.43 2.46
CA ALA A 242 -14.19 2.72 1.23
C ALA A 242 -14.27 3.68 0.03
N VAL A 243 -14.82 4.89 0.22
CA VAL A 243 -14.82 5.95 -0.81
C VAL A 243 -13.40 6.36 -1.17
N LEU A 244 -12.54 6.61 -0.18
CA LEU A 244 -11.15 7.00 -0.40
C LEU A 244 -10.37 5.94 -1.21
N VAL A 245 -10.49 4.66 -0.82
CA VAL A 245 -9.79 3.55 -1.47
C VAL A 245 -10.37 3.28 -2.86
N SER A 246 -11.69 3.27 -3.02
CA SER A 246 -12.33 3.09 -4.34
C SER A 246 -11.96 4.19 -5.31
N ALA A 247 -11.86 5.44 -4.85
CA ALA A 247 -11.38 6.55 -5.67
C ALA A 247 -9.95 6.34 -6.15
N GLY A 248 -9.06 5.81 -5.29
CA GLY A 248 -7.71 5.41 -5.68
C GLY A 248 -7.69 4.35 -6.76
N ILE A 249 -8.52 3.31 -6.62
CA ILE A 249 -8.66 2.21 -7.59
C ILE A 249 -9.16 2.74 -8.94
N LEU A 250 -10.26 3.51 -8.93
CA LEU A 250 -10.84 4.10 -10.13
C LEU A 250 -9.91 5.11 -10.79
N GLY A 251 -9.11 5.82 -10.00
CA GLY A 251 -8.14 6.82 -10.47
C GLY A 251 -6.94 6.22 -11.22
N GLN A 252 -6.55 4.97 -10.95
CA GLN A 252 -5.35 4.38 -11.56
C GLN A 252 -5.42 4.24 -13.08
N TRP A 253 -6.56 3.79 -13.61
CA TRP A 253 -6.73 3.60 -15.06
C TRP A 253 -6.68 4.90 -15.87
N PRO A 254 -7.46 5.95 -15.56
CA PRO A 254 -7.39 7.20 -16.30
C PRO A 254 -6.01 7.84 -16.13
N MET A 255 -5.39 7.72 -14.96
CA MET A 255 -4.11 8.38 -14.71
C MET A 255 -2.94 7.69 -15.41
N GLY A 256 -2.98 6.36 -15.55
CA GLY A 256 -2.04 5.63 -16.40
C GLY A 256 -2.13 6.09 -17.87
N ARG A 257 -3.35 6.18 -18.41
CA ARG A 257 -3.56 6.66 -19.80
C ARG A 257 -3.13 8.10 -20.01
N LEU A 258 -3.40 8.97 -19.05
CA LEU A 258 -2.94 10.36 -19.10
C LEU A 258 -1.40 10.41 -19.07
N ALA A 259 -0.76 9.58 -18.24
CA ALA A 259 0.69 9.52 -18.12
C ALA A 259 1.36 9.08 -19.43
N ASP A 260 0.76 8.11 -20.12
CA ASP A 260 1.26 7.62 -21.40
C ASP A 260 1.02 8.65 -22.53
N LYS A 261 -0.11 9.38 -22.51
CA LYS A 261 -0.46 10.36 -23.57
C LYS A 261 0.25 11.70 -23.44
N PHE A 262 0.33 12.26 -22.24
CA PHE A 262 0.83 13.62 -21.99
C PHE A 262 2.23 13.66 -21.37
N GLY A 263 2.82 12.49 -21.14
CA GLY A 263 4.11 12.34 -20.47
C GLY A 263 3.98 12.35 -18.95
N ARG A 264 4.72 11.46 -18.30
CA ARG A 264 4.63 11.23 -16.85
C ARG A 264 4.94 12.45 -16.00
N LEU A 265 5.85 13.33 -16.45
CA LEU A 265 6.25 14.52 -15.69
C LEU A 265 5.11 15.55 -15.58
N LEU A 266 4.38 15.79 -16.67
CA LEU A 266 3.23 16.70 -16.66
C LEU A 266 2.12 16.14 -15.77
N VAL A 267 1.86 14.84 -15.90
CA VAL A 267 0.85 14.13 -15.10
C VAL A 267 1.20 14.15 -13.61
N LEU A 268 2.46 13.96 -13.23
CA LEU A 268 2.91 14.12 -11.85
C LEU A 268 2.64 15.53 -11.31
N ARG A 269 2.94 16.58 -12.10
CA ARG A 269 2.68 17.98 -11.68
C ARG A 269 1.19 18.19 -11.43
N VAL A 270 0.34 17.70 -12.32
CA VAL A 270 -1.13 17.79 -12.17
C VAL A 270 -1.61 16.99 -10.95
N GLN A 271 -1.15 15.76 -10.73
CA GLN A 271 -1.53 14.97 -9.54
C GLN A 271 -1.21 15.70 -8.25
N VAL A 272 0.01 16.21 -8.14
CA VAL A 272 0.49 16.85 -6.92
C VAL A 272 -0.30 18.13 -6.66
N PHE A 273 -0.60 18.90 -7.71
CA PHE A 273 -1.48 20.05 -7.60
C PHE A 273 -2.90 19.66 -7.14
N VAL A 274 -3.45 18.59 -7.70
CA VAL A 274 -4.76 18.06 -7.32
C VAL A 274 -4.78 17.54 -5.87
N VAL A 275 -3.70 16.93 -5.37
CA VAL A 275 -3.54 16.54 -3.96
C VAL A 275 -3.57 17.77 -3.04
N ILE A 276 -2.91 18.86 -3.43
CA ILE A 276 -2.93 20.13 -2.68
C ILE A 276 -4.36 20.68 -2.64
N LEU A 277 -5.05 20.74 -3.77
CA LEU A 277 -6.45 21.19 -3.82
C LEU A 277 -7.37 20.32 -2.97
N GLY A 278 -7.22 18.99 -3.04
CA GLY A 278 -7.97 18.05 -2.20
C GLY A 278 -7.71 18.26 -0.71
N SER A 279 -6.47 18.56 -0.34
CA SER A 279 -6.09 18.87 1.06
C SER A 279 -6.71 20.18 1.53
N ILE A 280 -6.69 21.23 0.69
CA ILE A 280 -7.34 22.52 1.00
C ILE A 280 -8.86 22.34 1.13
N ALA A 281 -9.49 21.56 0.24
CA ALA A 281 -10.92 21.29 0.29
C ALA A 281 -11.34 20.54 1.56
N MET A 282 -10.47 19.64 2.08
CA MET A 282 -10.68 19.00 3.39
C MET A 282 -10.58 20.00 4.55
N LEU A 283 -9.67 20.98 4.46
CA LEU A 283 -9.49 22.01 5.49
C LEU A 283 -10.64 23.03 5.53
N THR A 284 -11.20 23.39 4.37
CA THR A 284 -12.31 24.35 4.28
C THR A 284 -13.68 23.72 4.50
N GLN A 285 -13.75 22.40 4.70
CA GLN A 285 -14.99 21.62 4.80
C GLN A 285 -15.96 21.82 3.60
N ALA A 286 -15.44 22.30 2.46
CA ALA A 286 -16.28 22.77 1.35
C ALA A 286 -17.07 21.66 0.65
N ALA A 287 -16.58 20.41 0.70
CA ALA A 287 -17.34 19.19 0.43
C ALA A 287 -16.46 17.96 0.70
N MET A 288 -16.74 17.21 1.77
CA MET A 288 -15.89 16.09 2.20
C MET A 288 -15.82 14.94 1.18
N ALA A 289 -16.94 14.60 0.53
CA ALA A 289 -16.99 13.51 -0.46
C ALA A 289 -16.12 13.77 -1.70
N PRO A 290 -16.30 14.89 -2.43
CA PRO A 290 -15.43 15.25 -3.55
C PRO A 290 -13.97 15.38 -3.13
N ALA A 291 -13.68 15.99 -1.98
CA ALA A 291 -12.31 16.18 -1.50
C ALA A 291 -11.61 14.84 -1.22
N LEU A 292 -12.28 13.90 -0.53
CA LEU A 292 -11.76 12.56 -0.28
C LEU A 292 -11.60 11.76 -1.58
N PHE A 293 -12.55 11.88 -2.51
CA PHE A 293 -12.44 11.22 -3.80
C PHE A 293 -11.22 11.72 -4.59
N ILE A 294 -11.02 13.03 -4.62
CA ILE A 294 -9.88 13.66 -5.28
C ILE A 294 -8.56 13.24 -4.61
N LEU A 295 -8.50 13.27 -3.28
CA LEU A 295 -7.32 12.83 -2.51
C LEU A 295 -7.02 11.35 -2.73
N GLY A 296 -8.04 10.49 -2.78
CA GLY A 296 -7.88 9.06 -3.06
C GLY A 296 -7.36 8.85 -4.47
N ALA A 297 -8.02 9.41 -5.48
CA ALA A 297 -7.64 9.26 -6.88
C ALA A 297 -6.22 9.78 -7.16
N ALA A 298 -5.86 10.97 -6.67
CA ALA A 298 -4.55 11.56 -6.93
C ALA A 298 -3.45 11.00 -6.01
N GLY A 299 -3.76 10.70 -4.75
CA GLY A 299 -2.79 10.19 -3.77
C GLY A 299 -2.32 8.78 -4.07
N PHE A 300 -3.23 7.85 -4.39
CA PHE A 300 -2.89 6.45 -4.70
C PHE A 300 -2.21 6.28 -6.05
N THR A 301 -2.41 7.22 -6.98
CA THR A 301 -1.80 7.18 -8.31
C THR A 301 -0.45 7.89 -8.38
N LEU A 302 -0.06 8.62 -7.33
CA LEU A 302 1.22 9.33 -7.29
C LEU A 302 2.42 8.37 -7.30
N TYR A 303 2.35 7.30 -6.50
CA TYR A 303 3.40 6.27 -6.41
C TYR A 303 3.69 5.59 -7.76
N PRO A 304 2.71 4.97 -8.46
CA PRO A 304 3.00 4.24 -9.70
C PRO A 304 3.50 5.17 -10.82
N VAL A 305 3.02 6.41 -10.90
CA VAL A 305 3.50 7.36 -11.93
C VAL A 305 4.93 7.81 -11.62
N ALA A 306 5.26 8.10 -10.35
CA ALA A 306 6.61 8.47 -9.92
C ALA A 306 7.61 7.32 -10.12
N MET A 307 7.20 6.10 -9.78
CA MET A 307 7.99 4.89 -9.98
C MET A 307 8.29 4.68 -11.47
N ALA A 308 7.28 4.75 -12.33
CA ALA A 308 7.45 4.54 -13.76
C ALA A 308 8.34 5.62 -14.40
N TRP A 309 8.23 6.89 -13.97
CA TRP A 309 9.13 7.95 -14.42
C TRP A 309 10.59 7.66 -14.07
N ALA A 310 10.85 7.15 -12.88
CA ALA A 310 12.21 6.82 -12.45
C ALA A 310 12.77 5.63 -13.25
N CYS A 311 11.96 4.61 -13.52
CA CYS A 311 12.35 3.43 -14.29
C CYS A 311 12.68 3.75 -15.76
N GLU A 312 12.03 4.75 -16.37
CA GLU A 312 12.36 5.21 -17.73
C GLU A 312 13.73 5.89 -17.84
N LYS A 313 14.34 6.29 -16.72
CA LYS A 313 15.65 6.96 -16.68
C LYS A 313 16.82 6.01 -16.48
N VAL A 314 16.55 4.70 -16.47
CA VAL A 314 17.55 3.69 -16.13
C VAL A 314 17.53 2.57 -17.17
N GLU A 315 18.69 2.01 -17.48
CA GLU A 315 18.81 0.91 -18.44
C GLU A 315 18.12 -0.37 -17.95
N HIS A 316 17.72 -1.23 -18.90
CA HIS A 316 17.01 -2.48 -18.62
C HIS A 316 17.70 -3.38 -17.59
N HIS A 317 19.04 -3.42 -17.58
CA HIS A 317 19.80 -4.25 -16.65
C HIS A 317 19.77 -3.75 -15.19
N GLN A 318 19.39 -2.49 -14.97
CA GLN A 318 19.34 -1.83 -13.66
C GLN A 318 17.90 -1.66 -13.13
N LEU A 319 16.87 -1.96 -13.93
CA LEU A 319 15.46 -1.78 -13.56
C LEU A 319 15.07 -2.48 -12.25
N VAL A 320 15.63 -3.66 -11.98
CA VAL A 320 15.34 -4.40 -10.74
C VAL A 320 15.88 -3.67 -9.52
N ALA A 321 17.14 -3.22 -9.57
CA ALA A 321 17.74 -2.45 -8.48
C ALA A 321 17.07 -1.09 -8.30
N MET A 322 16.62 -0.49 -9.40
CA MET A 322 15.86 0.76 -9.36
C MET A 322 14.50 0.58 -8.67
N ASN A 323 13.74 -0.46 -9.01
CA ASN A 323 12.48 -0.79 -8.34
C ASN A 323 12.68 -1.03 -6.83
N GLN A 324 13.75 -1.71 -6.43
CA GLN A 324 14.09 -1.91 -5.02
C GLN A 324 14.40 -0.58 -4.32
N ALA A 325 15.16 0.31 -4.97
CA ALA A 325 15.46 1.65 -4.44
C ALA A 325 14.19 2.50 -4.27
N LEU A 326 13.27 2.44 -5.23
CA LEU A 326 12.00 3.17 -5.20
C LEU A 326 11.04 2.64 -4.12
N LEU A 327 10.94 1.31 -3.99
CA LEU A 327 10.18 0.68 -2.91
C LEU A 327 10.73 1.06 -1.54
N LEU A 328 12.06 1.01 -1.36
CA LEU A 328 12.70 1.43 -0.12
C LEU A 328 12.39 2.90 0.18
N SER A 329 12.49 3.76 -0.82
CA SER A 329 12.18 5.18 -0.71
C SER A 329 10.71 5.42 -0.29
N TYR A 330 9.77 4.70 -0.89
CA TYR A 330 8.36 4.73 -0.51
C TYR A 330 8.15 4.30 0.94
N THR A 331 8.80 3.22 1.37
CA THR A 331 8.66 2.71 2.74
C THR A 331 9.26 3.64 3.79
N VAL A 332 10.35 4.34 3.48
CA VAL A 332 10.89 5.40 4.34
C VAL A 332 9.88 6.52 4.49
N GLY A 333 9.22 6.91 3.38
CA GLY A 333 8.15 7.89 3.40
C GLY A 333 6.94 7.46 4.23
N SER A 334 6.46 6.24 4.05
CA SER A 334 5.30 5.72 4.79
C SER A 334 5.60 5.37 6.25
N LEU A 335 6.88 5.25 6.62
CA LEU A 335 7.32 5.19 8.01
C LEU A 335 7.31 6.59 8.65
N LEU A 336 8.00 7.56 8.05
CA LEU A 336 8.19 8.88 8.63
C LEU A 336 6.91 9.72 8.61
N GLY A 337 6.10 9.58 7.55
CA GLY A 337 4.88 10.36 7.33
C GLY A 337 3.87 10.25 8.47
N PRO A 338 3.33 9.05 8.78
CA PRO A 338 2.35 8.88 9.85
C PRO A 338 2.92 9.23 11.22
N SER A 339 4.16 8.86 11.52
CA SER A 339 4.77 9.16 12.83
C SER A 339 4.90 10.66 13.06
N PHE A 340 5.45 11.40 12.09
CA PHE A 340 5.61 12.84 12.20
C PHE A 340 4.26 13.57 12.18
N THR A 341 3.35 13.16 11.27
CA THR A 341 2.00 13.75 11.18
C THR A 341 1.20 13.51 12.46
N ALA A 342 1.32 12.33 13.08
CA ALA A 342 0.63 12.03 14.32
C ALA A 342 1.14 12.85 15.51
N MET A 343 2.44 13.09 15.61
CA MET A 343 3.00 13.99 16.63
C MET A 343 2.48 15.43 16.46
N LEU A 344 2.37 15.90 15.21
CA LEU A 344 1.81 17.20 14.89
C LEU A 344 0.31 17.29 15.23
N MET A 345 -0.48 16.27 14.87
CA MET A 345 -1.90 16.21 15.20
C MET A 345 -2.14 16.28 16.72
N GLN A 346 -1.30 15.62 17.50
CA GLN A 346 -1.43 15.62 18.96
C GLN A 346 -1.13 16.98 19.61
N ASN A 347 -0.06 17.65 19.17
CA ASN A 347 0.43 18.86 19.84
C ASN A 347 -0.34 20.12 19.44
N TYR A 348 -1.04 20.09 18.31
CA TYR A 348 -1.63 21.29 17.73
C TYR A 348 -3.07 21.08 17.25
N SER A 349 -3.31 20.30 16.20
CA SER A 349 -4.64 20.10 15.62
C SER A 349 -4.66 18.95 14.60
N ASP A 350 -5.79 18.24 14.52
CA ASP A 350 -6.05 17.20 13.52
C ASP A 350 -5.96 17.68 12.06
N ASN A 351 -6.20 18.97 11.82
CA ASN A 351 -6.06 19.60 10.51
C ASN A 351 -4.63 19.50 9.95
N LEU A 352 -3.63 19.27 10.82
CA LEU A 352 -2.24 19.10 10.40
C LEU A 352 -2.02 17.87 9.54
N LEU A 353 -2.94 16.89 9.53
CA LEU A 353 -2.93 15.80 8.56
C LEU A 353 -2.91 16.35 7.12
N PHE A 354 -3.85 17.22 6.79
CA PHE A 354 -3.98 17.78 5.45
C PHE A 354 -2.95 18.87 5.16
N ILE A 355 -2.57 19.65 6.17
CA ILE A 355 -1.50 20.66 6.01
C ILE A 355 -0.17 19.98 5.71
N MET A 356 0.15 18.86 6.37
CA MET A 356 1.35 18.07 6.09
C MET A 356 1.33 17.49 4.68
N ILE A 357 0.22 16.88 4.27
CA ILE A 357 0.04 16.34 2.90
C ILE A 357 0.24 17.47 1.88
N ALA A 358 -0.45 18.61 2.06
CA ALA A 358 -0.33 19.77 1.18
C ALA A 358 1.10 20.33 1.12
N SER A 359 1.78 20.45 2.27
CA SER A 359 3.14 21.01 2.35
C SER A 359 4.16 20.13 1.64
N VAL A 360 4.13 18.82 1.88
CA VAL A 360 5.06 17.88 1.24
C VAL A 360 4.77 17.78 -0.26
N SER A 361 3.49 17.77 -0.66
CA SER A 361 3.10 17.87 -2.07
C SER A 361 3.56 19.19 -2.70
N PHE A 362 3.44 20.32 -2.01
CA PHE A 362 3.90 21.61 -2.52
C PHE A 362 5.41 21.65 -2.74
N ILE A 363 6.20 21.13 -1.80
CA ILE A 363 7.65 20.97 -1.95
C ILE A 363 7.96 20.13 -3.18
N TYR A 364 7.25 19.01 -3.38
CA TYR A 364 7.44 18.18 -4.57
C TYR A 364 7.12 18.92 -5.86
N LEU A 365 6.04 19.69 -5.88
CA LEU A 365 5.64 20.49 -7.04
C LEU A 365 6.74 21.48 -7.41
N LEU A 366 7.32 22.18 -6.44
CA LEU A 366 8.46 23.08 -6.67
C LEU A 366 9.68 22.36 -7.26
N MET A 367 9.98 21.14 -6.76
CA MET A 367 11.06 20.32 -7.32
C MET A 367 10.79 19.90 -8.77
N LEU A 368 9.53 19.55 -9.08
CA LEU A 368 9.11 19.17 -10.44
C LEU A 368 9.14 20.37 -11.41
N LEU A 369 8.83 21.57 -10.94
CA LEU A 369 8.86 22.80 -11.74
C LEU A 369 10.29 23.27 -12.03
N ARG A 370 11.20 23.18 -11.06
CA ARG A 370 12.62 23.56 -11.24
C ARG A 370 13.35 22.78 -12.33
N ASN A 371 12.90 21.56 -12.65
CA ASN A 371 13.51 20.71 -13.68
C ASN A 371 12.82 20.78 -15.05
N ALA A 372 11.99 21.80 -15.31
CA ALA A 372 11.33 22.00 -16.60
C ALA A 372 12.29 22.21 -17.80
N GLY A 373 13.59 22.39 -17.58
CA GLY A 373 14.58 22.67 -18.63
C GLY A 373 15.23 21.46 -19.32
N GLN A 374 14.85 20.20 -19.04
CA GLN A 374 15.53 19.01 -19.60
C GLN A 374 14.58 17.87 -20.02
N THR A 375 13.55 18.15 -20.81
CA THR A 375 12.81 17.09 -21.53
C THR A 375 13.21 17.08 -23.00
N PRO A 376 13.94 16.05 -23.48
CA PRO A 376 13.89 15.68 -24.89
C PRO A 376 12.43 15.29 -25.20
N ASN A 377 11.90 15.78 -26.31
CA ASN A 377 10.58 15.41 -26.80
C ASN A 377 10.44 13.87 -26.85
N PRO A 378 9.28 13.30 -26.47
CA PRO A 378 9.01 11.90 -26.75
C PRO A 378 9.01 11.73 -28.28
N VAL A 379 9.93 10.90 -28.78
CA VAL A 379 9.92 10.47 -30.17
C VAL A 379 8.66 9.63 -30.33
N ALA A 380 7.68 10.15 -31.08
CA ALA A 380 6.51 9.41 -31.48
C ALA A 380 6.99 8.21 -32.31
N HIS A 381 6.77 6.99 -31.82
CA HIS A 381 6.79 5.83 -32.68
C HIS A 381 5.53 5.91 -33.56
N ILE A 382 5.77 6.13 -34.85
CA ILE A 382 4.79 6.11 -35.96
C ILE A 382 4.14 4.73 -36.04
#